data_AF-A0A9X7J3B6-F1
#
_entry.id   AF-A0A9X7J3B6-F1
#
_cell.length_a   1.000
_cell.length_b   1.000
_cell.length_c   1.000
_cell.angle_alpha   90.00
_cell.angle_beta   90.00
_cell.angle_gamma   90.00
#
_symmetry.space_group_name_H-M   'P 1'
#
loop_
_entity.id
_entity.type
_entity.pdbx_description
1 polymer ?
#
loop_
_entity_poly.entity_id
_entity_poly.type
_entity_poly.pdbx_seq_one_letter_code
_entity_poly.pdbx_strand_id
1 'polypeptide(L)'
;MRINSLYKFYQTHFGYPPARSEPQRYSYGRAIKDFMNVLIEVYRTGNKEFLSQYKNYQFARQLTIQFLDNFTALIGCRFNEPLKDLLYCDFYINIPQEQLPPSRKKGLIIPCPFLWNPQDMEIIFLVFSSPTNMDKELGVFKALTTIFPVEPEPIPLAKRYTYWVVSTGTEHFRNVNVIMAETLERIIKTCDLLLAS
;
A
#
# COMPACT_ATOMS: atom_id res chain seq x y z
N MET A 1 -1.76 15.86 -10.01
CA MET A 1 -0.74 15.84 -8.95
C MET A 1 -0.61 14.40 -8.48
N ARG A 2 0.60 13.89 -8.28
CA ARG A 2 0.80 12.54 -7.76
C ARG A 2 1.21 12.62 -6.30
N ILE A 3 0.54 11.89 -5.43
CA ILE A 3 0.97 11.75 -4.03
C ILE A 3 1.88 10.54 -3.86
N ASN A 4 2.58 10.45 -2.74
CA ASN A 4 3.61 9.43 -2.53
C ASN A 4 3.04 8.02 -2.34
N SER A 5 1.85 7.88 -1.77
CA SER A 5 1.21 6.60 -1.50
C SER A 5 -0.25 6.76 -1.06
N LEU A 6 -0.99 5.66 -1.08
CA LEU A 6 -2.32 5.56 -0.45
C LEU A 6 -2.28 5.92 1.04
N TYR A 7 -1.21 5.60 1.76
CA TYR A 7 -1.06 5.99 3.17
C TYR A 7 -1.08 7.52 3.35
N LYS A 8 -0.48 8.29 2.44
CA LYS A 8 -0.57 9.77 2.50
C LYS A 8 -2.02 10.25 2.36
N PHE A 9 -2.84 9.54 1.58
CA PHE A 9 -4.28 9.80 1.51
C PHE A 9 -4.97 9.52 2.85
N TYR A 10 -4.71 8.36 3.45
CA TYR A 10 -5.25 8.00 4.78
C TYR A 10 -4.85 8.98 5.86
N GLN A 11 -3.60 9.47 5.86
CA GLN A 11 -3.16 10.49 6.81
C GLN A 11 -4.01 11.75 6.74
N THR A 12 -4.30 12.25 5.54
CA THR A 12 -5.16 13.43 5.37
C THR A 12 -6.63 13.11 5.71
N HIS A 13 -7.12 11.93 5.33
CA HIS A 13 -8.50 11.52 5.53
C HIS A 13 -8.85 11.35 7.01
N PHE A 14 -8.01 10.64 7.77
CA PHE A 14 -8.26 10.30 9.17
C PHE A 14 -7.55 11.23 10.16
N GLY A 15 -6.74 12.18 9.68
CA GLY A 15 -5.95 13.06 10.53
C GLY A 15 -4.87 12.32 11.31
N TYR A 16 -4.29 11.25 10.75
CA TYR A 16 -3.24 10.51 11.44
C TYR A 16 -2.05 11.41 11.73
N PRO A 17 -1.46 11.29 12.94
CA PRO A 17 -0.40 12.18 13.35
C PRO A 17 0.79 12.06 12.39
N PRO A 18 1.46 13.17 12.07
CA PRO A 18 2.75 13.10 11.41
C PRO A 18 3.74 12.36 12.31
N ALA A 19 4.83 11.89 11.70
CA ALA A 19 5.91 11.27 12.45
C ALA A 19 6.41 12.20 13.57
N ARG A 20 6.78 11.60 14.71
CA ARG A 20 7.16 12.32 15.94
C ARG A 20 8.39 13.22 15.78
N SER A 21 9.28 12.91 14.82
CA SER A 21 10.45 13.76 14.49
C SER A 21 10.85 13.60 13.01
N GLU A 22 11.43 14.66 12.41
CA GLU A 22 11.87 14.64 11.01
C GLU A 22 12.97 13.61 10.71
N PRO A 23 14.03 13.45 11.53
CA PRO A 23 15.07 12.48 11.25
C PRO A 23 14.56 11.04 11.26
N GLN A 24 13.68 10.69 12.20
CA GLN A 24 13.05 9.37 12.26
C GLN A 24 12.13 9.14 11.07
N ARG A 25 11.32 10.14 10.69
CA ARG A 25 10.47 10.09 9.48
C ARG A 25 11.30 9.77 8.25
N TYR A 26 12.43 10.43 8.11
CA TYR A 26 13.29 10.31 6.94
C TYR A 26 13.99 8.95 6.88
N SER A 27 14.56 8.50 8.01
CA SER A 27 15.19 7.18 8.10
C SER A 27 14.19 6.05 7.83
N TYR A 28 13.00 6.12 8.44
CA TYR A 28 11.94 5.14 8.26
C TYR A 28 11.41 5.12 6.82
N GLY A 29 11.16 6.31 6.23
CA GLY A 29 10.74 6.43 4.84
C GLY A 29 11.77 5.88 3.85
N ARG A 30 13.07 6.09 4.09
CA ARG A 30 14.13 5.46 3.30
C ARG A 30 14.13 3.94 3.43
N ALA A 31 13.93 3.41 4.64
CA ALA A 31 13.86 1.97 4.84
C ALA A 31 12.67 1.34 4.09
N ILE A 32 11.49 1.97 4.14
CA ILE A 32 10.32 1.56 3.36
C ILE A 32 10.63 1.59 1.86
N LYS A 33 11.23 2.67 1.37
CA LYS A 33 11.57 2.81 -0.05
C LYS A 33 12.53 1.70 -0.51
N ASP A 34 13.59 1.44 0.24
CA ASP A 34 14.53 0.38 -0.07
C ASP A 34 13.86 -0.99 -0.07
N PHE A 35 13.02 -1.27 0.94
CA PHE A 35 12.24 -2.51 1.00
C PHE A 35 11.37 -2.69 -0.25
N MET A 36 10.60 -1.66 -0.62
CA MET A 36 9.71 -1.73 -1.79
C MET A 36 10.50 -1.91 -3.09
N ASN A 37 11.66 -1.26 -3.23
CA ASN A 37 12.52 -1.43 -4.41
C ASN A 37 13.03 -2.87 -4.53
N VAL A 38 13.50 -3.46 -3.44
CA VAL A 38 13.96 -4.86 -3.43
C VAL A 38 12.80 -5.78 -3.81
N LEU A 39 11.62 -5.55 -3.23
CA LEU A 39 10.43 -6.36 -3.48
C LEU A 39 9.99 -6.31 -4.94
N ILE A 40 9.95 -5.11 -5.53
CA ILE A 40 9.63 -4.91 -6.95
C ILE A 40 10.60 -5.71 -7.82
N GLU A 41 11.90 -5.64 -7.56
CA GLU A 41 12.90 -6.40 -8.32
C GLU A 41 12.72 -7.92 -8.19
N VAL A 42 12.45 -8.41 -6.97
CA VAL A 42 12.19 -9.83 -6.72
C VAL A 42 11.01 -10.34 -7.56
N TYR A 43 9.87 -9.63 -7.55
CA TYR A 43 8.69 -10.07 -8.31
C TYR A 43 8.82 -9.83 -9.82
N ARG A 44 9.47 -8.74 -10.22
CA ARG A 44 9.69 -8.43 -11.65
C ARG A 44 10.59 -9.47 -12.32
N THR A 45 11.59 -9.97 -11.61
CA THR A 45 12.57 -10.92 -12.14
C THR A 45 12.27 -12.38 -11.79
N GLY A 46 11.35 -12.61 -10.85
CA GLY A 46 11.13 -13.93 -10.26
C GLY A 46 12.34 -14.45 -9.47
N ASN A 47 13.30 -13.57 -9.11
CA ASN A 47 14.55 -13.98 -8.46
C ASN A 47 14.60 -13.55 -6.99
N LYS A 48 14.53 -14.54 -6.09
CA LYS A 48 14.67 -14.32 -4.63
C LYS A 48 16.06 -13.88 -4.19
N GLU A 49 17.09 -14.02 -5.01
CA GLU A 49 18.47 -13.63 -4.66
C GLU A 49 18.60 -12.14 -4.36
N PHE A 50 17.75 -11.28 -4.93
CA PHE A 50 17.71 -9.85 -4.61
C PHE A 50 17.49 -9.59 -3.11
N LEU A 51 16.79 -10.49 -2.40
CA LEU A 51 16.64 -10.41 -0.94
C LEU A 51 17.99 -10.57 -0.24
N SER A 52 18.76 -11.61 -0.59
CA SER A 52 20.07 -11.86 -0.02
C SER A 52 21.13 -10.85 -0.47
N GLN A 53 21.07 -10.39 -1.71
CA GLN A 53 21.96 -9.36 -2.23
C GLN A 53 21.79 -8.06 -1.43
N TYR A 54 20.55 -7.66 -1.13
CA TYR A 54 20.32 -6.47 -0.33
C TYR A 54 20.96 -6.58 1.05
N LYS A 55 20.78 -7.72 1.72
CA LYS A 55 21.33 -7.99 3.06
C LYS A 55 22.86 -7.94 3.09
N ASN A 56 23.52 -8.25 1.98
CA ASN A 56 24.98 -8.25 1.86
C ASN A 56 25.56 -6.90 1.41
N TYR A 57 24.74 -5.88 1.09
CA TYR A 57 25.27 -4.55 0.76
C TYR A 57 25.92 -3.89 1.98
N GLN A 58 27.10 -3.30 1.76
CA GLN A 58 27.90 -2.61 2.79
C GLN A 58 27.12 -1.53 3.56
N PHE A 59 26.13 -0.90 2.93
CA PHE A 59 25.31 0.16 3.51
C PHE A 59 23.82 -0.21 3.62
N ALA A 60 23.52 -1.50 3.72
CA ALA A 60 22.17 -1.99 3.93
C ALA A 60 21.60 -1.43 5.24
N ARG A 61 20.35 -0.94 5.19
CA ARG A 61 19.68 -0.39 6.36
C ARG A 61 19.14 -1.53 7.22
N GLN A 62 19.46 -1.51 8.51
CA GLN A 62 18.99 -2.52 9.47
C GLN A 62 17.46 -2.62 9.51
N LEU A 63 16.75 -1.49 9.46
CA LEU A 63 15.28 -1.48 9.37
C LEU A 63 14.77 -2.17 8.10
N THR A 64 15.42 -1.95 6.96
CA THR A 64 15.04 -2.62 5.71
C THR A 64 15.28 -4.13 5.80
N ILE A 65 16.42 -4.55 6.38
CA ILE A 65 16.72 -5.96 6.61
C ILE A 65 15.63 -6.60 7.48
N GLN A 66 15.27 -5.95 8.59
CA GLN A 66 14.19 -6.39 9.47
C GLN A 66 12.85 -6.52 8.72
N PHE A 67 12.50 -5.55 7.87
CA PHE A 67 11.29 -5.61 7.05
C PHE A 67 11.33 -6.80 6.08
N LEU A 68 12.46 -7.04 5.41
CA LEU A 68 12.63 -8.18 4.51
C LEU A 68 12.55 -9.52 5.25
N ASP A 69 13.09 -9.62 6.46
CA ASP A 69 13.01 -10.82 7.30
C ASP A 69 11.57 -11.12 7.72
N ASN A 70 10.87 -10.12 8.24
CA ASN A 70 9.47 -10.25 8.63
C ASN A 70 8.57 -10.60 7.43
N PHE A 71 8.81 -9.97 6.28
CA PHE A 71 8.11 -10.30 5.04
C PHE A 71 8.38 -11.74 4.61
N THR A 72 9.64 -12.18 4.64
CA THR A 72 10.05 -13.55 4.27
C THR A 72 9.42 -14.59 5.22
N ALA A 73 9.30 -14.28 6.50
CA ALA A 73 8.61 -15.13 7.46
C ALA A 73 7.10 -15.22 7.15
N LEU A 74 6.42 -14.08 7.00
CA LEU A 74 4.99 -14.02 6.68
C LEU A 74 4.64 -14.80 5.41
N ILE A 75 5.42 -14.59 4.35
CA ILE A 75 5.18 -15.23 3.06
C ILE A 75 5.49 -16.73 3.08
N GLY A 76 6.58 -17.14 3.74
CA GLY A 76 6.99 -18.55 3.85
C GLY A 76 6.05 -19.39 4.73
N CYS A 77 5.34 -18.76 5.68
CA CYS A 77 4.30 -19.44 6.46
C CYS A 77 3.02 -19.71 5.65
N ARG A 78 2.81 -18.99 4.54
CA ARG A 78 1.54 -19.01 3.80
C ARG A 78 1.63 -19.64 2.42
N PHE A 79 2.79 -19.59 1.78
CA PHE A 79 2.96 -19.99 0.39
C PHE A 79 4.18 -20.89 0.23
N ASN A 80 4.03 -21.98 -0.51
CA ASN A 80 5.12 -22.90 -0.82
C ASN A 80 6.02 -22.33 -1.92
N GLU A 81 5.42 -21.70 -2.94
CA GLU A 81 6.15 -21.08 -4.05
C GLU A 81 5.73 -19.62 -4.24
N PRO A 82 6.09 -18.71 -3.31
CA PRO A 82 5.45 -17.41 -3.26
C PRO A 82 5.57 -16.53 -4.51
N LEU A 83 6.66 -16.64 -5.27
CA LEU A 83 6.85 -15.87 -6.51
C LEU A 83 6.00 -16.41 -7.68
N LYS A 84 5.44 -17.61 -7.55
CA LYS A 84 4.45 -18.17 -8.48
C LYS A 84 3.03 -17.93 -7.98
N ASP A 85 2.83 -18.04 -6.67
CA ASP A 85 1.52 -18.00 -6.03
C ASP A 85 1.00 -16.56 -5.83
N LEU A 86 1.90 -15.57 -5.76
CA LEU A 86 1.55 -14.16 -5.59
C LEU A 86 2.01 -13.32 -6.78
N LEU A 87 1.17 -12.37 -7.16
CA LEU A 87 1.49 -11.35 -8.15
C LEU A 87 1.71 -10.01 -7.45
N TYR A 88 2.82 -9.33 -7.76
CA TYR A 88 2.99 -7.94 -7.35
C TYR A 88 2.27 -7.02 -8.34
N CYS A 89 1.37 -6.19 -7.83
CA CYS A 89 0.58 -5.28 -8.64
C CYS A 89 0.91 -3.82 -8.28
N ASP A 90 1.39 -3.05 -9.25
CA ASP A 90 1.69 -1.61 -9.10
C ASP A 90 0.56 -0.76 -9.68
N PHE A 91 -0.53 -0.63 -8.91
CA PHE A 91 -1.72 0.11 -9.35
C PHE A 91 -1.71 1.59 -8.96
N TYR A 92 -2.43 2.38 -9.74
CA TYR A 92 -2.69 3.80 -9.54
C TYR A 92 -4.17 4.10 -9.60
N ILE A 93 -4.67 4.84 -8.62
CA ILE A 93 -6.04 5.37 -8.63
C ILE A 93 -5.97 6.79 -9.18
N ASN A 94 -6.67 7.04 -10.28
CA ASN A 94 -6.68 8.31 -10.99
C ASN A 94 -7.98 9.06 -10.72
N ILE A 95 -7.90 10.13 -9.93
CA ILE A 95 -9.02 11.02 -9.66
C ILE A 95 -8.94 12.17 -10.68
N PRO A 96 -9.83 12.21 -11.68
CA PRO A 96 -9.81 13.22 -12.71
C PRO A 96 -10.21 14.58 -12.14
N GLN A 97 -9.70 15.67 -12.72
CA GLN A 97 -9.96 17.02 -12.23
C GLN A 97 -11.45 17.38 -12.29
N GLU A 98 -12.18 16.80 -13.25
CA GLU A 98 -13.60 17.04 -13.51
C GLU A 98 -14.49 16.51 -12.37
N GLN A 99 -13.98 15.60 -11.55
CA GLN A 99 -14.67 15.05 -10.39
C GLN A 99 -14.29 15.77 -9.08
N LEU A 100 -13.47 16.83 -9.17
CA LEU A 100 -13.04 17.65 -8.03
C LEU A 100 -13.74 19.02 -8.05
N PRO A 101 -13.70 19.79 -6.94
CA PRO A 101 -14.27 21.12 -6.91
C PRO A 101 -13.75 22.00 -8.06
N PRO A 102 -14.59 22.85 -8.70
CA PRO A 102 -14.22 23.63 -9.88
C PRO A 102 -13.00 24.55 -9.72
N SER A 103 -12.62 24.88 -8.48
CA SER A 103 -11.42 25.65 -8.15
C SER A 103 -10.11 24.89 -8.42
N ARG A 104 -10.16 23.57 -8.61
CA ARG A 104 -8.98 22.72 -8.80
C ARG A 104 -8.60 22.63 -10.27
N LYS A 105 -7.31 22.89 -10.53
CA LYS A 105 -6.72 22.90 -11.88
C LYS A 105 -6.01 21.60 -12.25
N LYS A 106 -6.01 20.60 -11.37
CA LYS A 106 -5.26 19.34 -11.52
C LYS A 106 -6.00 18.20 -10.82
N GLY A 107 -5.99 17.02 -11.45
CA GLY A 107 -6.44 15.76 -10.83
C GLY A 107 -5.45 15.23 -9.78
N LEU A 108 -5.75 14.07 -9.20
CA LEU A 108 -4.94 13.40 -8.19
C LEU A 108 -4.61 11.97 -8.63
N ILE A 109 -3.35 11.56 -8.52
CA ILE A 109 -2.88 10.20 -8.79
C ILE A 109 -2.39 9.61 -7.48
N ILE A 110 -2.95 8.47 -7.08
CA ILE A 110 -2.64 7.78 -5.82
C ILE A 110 -2.00 6.41 -6.11
N PRO A 111 -0.70 6.23 -5.83
CA PRO A 111 -0.06 4.92 -5.86
C PRO A 111 -0.64 3.99 -4.80
N CYS A 112 -1.00 2.78 -5.23
CA CYS A 112 -1.58 1.74 -4.39
C CYS A 112 -1.02 0.35 -4.78
N PRO A 113 0.27 0.08 -4.53
CA PRO A 113 0.81 -1.25 -4.76
C PRO A 113 0.27 -2.26 -3.74
N PHE A 114 0.03 -3.48 -4.19
CA PHE A 114 -0.36 -4.62 -3.34
C PHE A 114 0.11 -5.94 -3.94
N LEU A 115 0.04 -7.01 -3.15
CA LEU A 115 0.19 -8.37 -3.65
C LEU A 115 -1.20 -8.97 -3.89
N TRP A 116 -1.36 -9.68 -5.00
CA TRP A 116 -2.58 -10.39 -5.36
C TRP A 116 -2.35 -11.90 -5.25
N ASN A 117 -3.18 -12.56 -4.45
CA ASN A 117 -3.27 -14.01 -4.35
C ASN A 117 -4.52 -14.47 -5.14
N PRO A 118 -4.36 -14.95 -6.38
CA PRO A 118 -5.48 -15.38 -7.21
C PRO A 118 -6.21 -16.60 -6.65
N GLN A 119 -5.50 -17.50 -5.96
CA GLN A 119 -6.07 -18.75 -5.43
C GLN A 119 -7.15 -18.47 -4.39
N ASP A 120 -6.89 -17.56 -3.45
CA ASP A 120 -7.84 -17.19 -2.40
C ASP A 120 -8.70 -15.97 -2.76
N MET A 121 -8.48 -15.39 -3.93
CA MET A 121 -9.04 -14.09 -4.33
C MET A 121 -8.77 -13.02 -3.27
N GLU A 122 -7.51 -12.84 -2.89
CA GLU A 122 -7.11 -12.00 -1.76
C GLU A 122 -6.15 -10.90 -2.20
N ILE A 123 -6.45 -9.66 -1.81
CA ILE A 123 -5.53 -8.53 -1.93
C ILE A 123 -4.80 -8.35 -0.59
N ILE A 124 -3.47 -8.35 -0.66
CA ILE A 124 -2.57 -8.24 0.48
C ILE A 124 -1.82 -6.90 0.40
N PHE A 125 -2.09 -6.01 1.36
CA PHE A 125 -1.41 -4.74 1.50
C PHE A 125 -0.19 -4.89 2.41
N LEU A 126 0.93 -4.32 1.97
CA LEU A 126 2.14 -4.23 2.77
C LEU A 126 2.11 -2.92 3.54
N VAL A 127 1.91 -3.01 4.86
CA VAL A 127 1.82 -1.86 5.75
C VAL A 127 3.00 -1.85 6.71
N PHE A 128 3.50 -0.65 7.01
CA PHE A 128 4.70 -0.47 7.87
C PHE A 128 4.34 0.09 9.24
N SER A 129 3.06 0.24 9.55
CA SER A 129 2.56 0.74 10.82
C SER A 129 1.40 -0.14 11.30
N SER A 130 1.12 -0.07 12.61
CA SER A 130 -0.03 -0.76 13.20
C SER A 130 -1.33 -0.32 12.50
N PRO A 131 -2.18 -1.25 12.05
CA PRO A 131 -3.40 -0.91 11.33
C PRO A 131 -4.55 -0.67 12.28
N THR A 132 -4.45 0.41 13.06
CA THR A 132 -5.41 0.75 14.12
C THR A 132 -6.84 0.94 13.64
N ASN A 133 -7.05 1.05 12.31
CA ASN A 133 -8.33 1.41 11.72
C ASN A 133 -8.55 0.72 10.35
N MET A 134 -8.07 -0.53 10.22
CA MET A 134 -8.12 -1.32 8.98
C MET A 134 -9.48 -1.26 8.28
N ASP A 135 -10.57 -1.41 9.02
CA ASP A 135 -11.93 -1.43 8.43
C ASP A 135 -12.27 -0.12 7.71
N LYS A 136 -11.92 1.04 8.30
CA LYS A 136 -12.19 2.34 7.66
C LYS A 136 -11.22 2.61 6.52
N GLU A 137 -9.95 2.22 6.64
CA GLU A 137 -8.96 2.35 5.56
C GLU A 137 -9.38 1.54 4.33
N LEU A 138 -9.86 0.31 4.54
CA LEU A 138 -10.42 -0.53 3.49
C LEU A 138 -11.72 0.05 2.93
N GLY A 139 -12.55 0.70 3.76
CA GLY A 139 -13.73 1.42 3.29
C GLY A 139 -13.39 2.58 2.34
N VAL A 140 -12.33 3.33 2.64
CA VAL A 140 -11.78 4.37 1.76
C VAL A 140 -11.22 3.76 0.47
N PHE A 141 -10.42 2.69 0.57
CA PHE A 141 -9.88 1.99 -0.60
C PHE A 141 -11.00 1.47 -1.51
N LYS A 142 -12.03 0.84 -0.94
CA LYS A 142 -13.20 0.35 -1.68
C LYS A 142 -13.93 1.48 -2.39
N ALA A 143 -14.15 2.61 -1.72
CA ALA A 143 -14.78 3.77 -2.34
C ALA A 143 -13.91 4.30 -3.50
N LEU A 144 -12.63 4.52 -3.27
CA LEU A 144 -11.70 5.04 -4.28
C LEU A 144 -11.68 4.17 -5.55
N THR A 145 -11.65 2.86 -5.38
CA THR A 145 -11.44 1.90 -6.49
C THR A 145 -12.73 1.51 -7.20
N THR A 146 -13.88 1.78 -6.59
CA THR A 146 -15.20 1.62 -7.23
C THR A 146 -15.59 2.87 -8.02
N ILE A 147 -15.19 4.06 -7.55
CA ILE A 147 -15.64 5.35 -8.09
C ILE A 147 -14.70 5.83 -9.21
N PHE A 148 -13.39 5.70 -9.01
CA PHE A 148 -12.40 6.32 -9.88
C PHE A 148 -11.71 5.28 -10.76
N PRO A 149 -11.25 5.68 -11.96
CA PRO A 149 -10.40 4.85 -12.80
C PRO A 149 -9.17 4.32 -12.06
N VAL A 150 -8.86 3.05 -12.29
CA VAL A 150 -7.64 2.40 -11.80
C VAL A 150 -6.82 1.92 -13.00
N GLU A 151 -5.51 2.18 -12.94
CA GLU A 151 -4.54 1.81 -13.97
C GLU A 151 -3.39 0.98 -13.36
N PRO A 152 -2.72 0.10 -14.12
CA PRO A 152 -2.91 -0.15 -15.57
C PRO A 152 -4.14 -0.98 -15.91
N GLU A 153 -4.68 -1.73 -14.95
CA GLU A 153 -5.83 -2.61 -15.14
C GLU A 153 -6.84 -2.40 -13.98
N PRO A 154 -8.09 -2.86 -14.14
CA PRO A 154 -9.04 -2.90 -13.03
C PRO A 154 -8.51 -3.72 -11.86
N ILE A 155 -8.86 -3.33 -10.64
CA ILE A 155 -8.50 -4.09 -9.45
C ILE A 155 -9.19 -5.47 -9.49
N PRO A 156 -8.46 -6.58 -9.26
CA PRO A 156 -9.06 -7.91 -9.19
C PRO A 156 -10.18 -7.99 -8.15
N LEU A 157 -11.21 -8.78 -8.45
CA LEU A 157 -12.31 -9.02 -7.51
C LEU A 157 -11.78 -9.79 -6.30
N ALA A 158 -11.73 -9.13 -5.13
CA ALA A 158 -11.29 -9.75 -3.88
C ALA A 158 -12.46 -10.27 -3.04
N LYS A 159 -12.26 -11.42 -2.38
CA LYS A 159 -13.10 -11.93 -1.29
C LYS A 159 -12.57 -11.51 0.08
N ARG A 160 -11.26 -11.29 0.18
CA ARG A 160 -10.56 -10.92 1.42
C ARG A 160 -9.53 -9.82 1.17
N TYR A 161 -9.39 -8.94 2.15
CA TYR A 161 -8.28 -8.01 2.28
C TYR A 161 -7.42 -8.40 3.47
N THR A 162 -6.11 -8.40 3.27
CA THR A 162 -5.14 -8.70 4.34
C THR A 162 -4.10 -7.62 4.42
N TYR A 163 -3.77 -7.20 5.64
CA TYR A 163 -2.67 -6.31 5.92
C TYR A 163 -1.53 -7.13 6.51
N TRP A 164 -0.40 -7.12 5.82
CA TRP A 164 0.87 -7.60 6.35
C TRP A 164 1.61 -6.44 6.96
N VAL A 165 1.69 -6.44 8.29
CA VAL A 165 2.41 -5.42 9.06
C VAL A 165 3.89 -5.79 9.06
N VAL A 166 4.56 -5.43 7.97
CA VAL A 166 5.95 -5.81 7.68
C VAL A 166 6.92 -5.36 8.78
N SER A 167 6.63 -4.27 9.48
CA SER A 167 7.45 -3.81 10.61
C SER A 167 7.42 -4.72 11.84
N THR A 168 6.38 -5.54 12.00
CA THR A 168 6.20 -6.43 13.15
C THR A 168 6.11 -7.91 12.78
N GLY A 169 5.97 -8.24 11.50
CA GLY A 169 5.78 -9.62 11.04
C GLY A 169 4.41 -10.19 11.41
N THR A 170 3.39 -9.33 11.57
CA THR A 170 2.02 -9.74 11.89
C THR A 170 1.10 -9.57 10.70
N GLU A 171 -0.01 -10.33 10.68
CA GLU A 171 -1.06 -10.16 9.69
C GLU A 171 -2.43 -9.94 10.32
N HIS A 172 -3.26 -9.15 9.64
CA HIS A 172 -4.64 -8.91 9.99
C HIS A 172 -5.48 -9.01 8.73
N PHE A 173 -6.61 -9.71 8.77
CA PHE A 173 -7.47 -9.86 7.60
C PHE A 173 -8.91 -9.42 7.88
N ARG A 174 -9.61 -9.09 6.78
CA ARG A 174 -11.04 -8.78 6.75
C ARG A 174 -11.67 -9.33 5.49
N ASN A 175 -12.89 -9.85 5.62
CA ASN A 175 -13.69 -10.24 4.46
C ASN A 175 -14.27 -8.98 3.79
N VAL A 176 -14.34 -8.96 2.45
CA VAL A 176 -14.77 -7.77 1.71
C VAL A 176 -16.23 -7.39 1.98
N ASN A 177 -17.06 -8.39 2.30
CA ASN A 177 -18.49 -8.20 2.56
C ASN A 177 -18.80 -7.41 3.84
N VAL A 178 -17.89 -7.38 4.81
CA VAL A 178 -18.05 -6.60 6.05
C VAL A 178 -17.52 -5.16 5.93
N ILE A 179 -16.86 -4.83 4.81
CA ILE A 179 -16.28 -3.51 4.58
C ILE A 179 -17.31 -2.59 3.93
N MET A 180 -17.72 -1.57 4.68
CA MET A 180 -18.57 -0.48 4.19
C MET A 180 -17.73 0.55 3.45
N ALA A 181 -18.13 0.89 2.23
CA ALA A 181 -17.44 1.94 1.47
C ALA A 181 -17.65 3.30 2.14
N GLU A 182 -16.60 4.13 2.15
CA GLU A 182 -16.70 5.52 2.60
C GLU A 182 -17.47 6.36 1.58
N THR A 183 -18.06 7.47 2.02
CA THR A 183 -18.89 8.32 1.16
C THR A 183 -18.04 9.09 0.14
N LEU A 184 -18.56 9.25 -1.08
CA LEU A 184 -17.93 10.05 -2.12
C LEU A 184 -17.62 11.47 -1.62
N GLU A 185 -18.55 12.10 -0.90
CA GLU A 185 -18.36 13.45 -0.35
C GLU A 185 -17.09 13.55 0.51
N ARG A 186 -16.87 12.58 1.41
CA ARG A 186 -15.67 12.54 2.25
C ARG A 186 -14.39 12.29 1.45
N ILE A 187 -14.47 11.44 0.42
CA ILE A 187 -13.35 11.19 -0.48
C ILE A 187 -12.97 12.48 -1.22
N ILE A 188 -13.93 13.19 -1.82
CA ILE A 188 -13.69 14.45 -2.52
C ILE A 188 -13.13 15.52 -1.57
N LYS A 189 -13.68 15.65 -0.36
CA LYS A 189 -13.15 16.55 0.67
C LYS A 189 -11.67 16.27 0.98
N THR A 190 -11.29 14.99 1.05
CA THR A 190 -9.90 14.60 1.29
C THR A 190 -8.99 14.97 0.12
N CYS A 191 -9.46 14.77 -1.11
CA CYS A 191 -8.73 15.17 -2.31
C CYS A 191 -8.49 16.69 -2.34
N ASP A 192 -9.52 17.46 -1.97
CA ASP A 192 -9.45 18.92 -1.90
C ASP A 192 -8.38 19.38 -0.90
N LEU A 193 -8.35 18.79 0.30
CA LEU A 193 -7.32 19.07 1.30
C LEU A 193 -5.90 18.72 0.81
N LEU A 194 -5.73 17.57 0.15
CA LEU A 194 -4.44 17.16 -0.40
C LEU A 194 -3.95 18.12 -1.49
N LEU A 195 -4.84 18.63 -2.34
CA LEU A 195 -4.48 19.54 -3.43
C LEU A 195 -4.23 20.98 -2.94
N ALA A 196 -4.62 21.30 -1.69
CA ALA A 196 -4.35 22.60 -1.06
C ALA A 196 -3.03 22.65 -0.28
N SER A 197 -2.48 21.50 0.11
CA SER A 197 -1.17 21.38 0.79
C SER A 197 -0.01 21.35 -0.18
#